data_AF-A0A916CFU1-F1
#
_entry.id   AF-A0A916CFU1-F1
#
_cell.length_a   1.000
_cell.length_b   1.000
_cell.length_c   1.000
_cell.angle_alpha   90.00
_cell.angle_beta   90.00
_cell.angle_gamma   90.00
#
_symmetry.space_group_name_H-M   'P 1'
#
loop_
_entity.id
_entity.type
_entity.pdbx_description
1 polymer ?
#
loop_
_entity_poly.entity_id
_entity_poly.type
_entity_poly.pdbx_seq_one_letter_code
_entity_poly.pdbx_strand_id
1 'polypeptide(L)'
;MMNTTTSTLSFADYWDHFLVRWGVNRMAHRVEPGLYALDNPNSDSPVFVTANYTLSFDALRSALAGKDAYILVLNTQGINVWCAAGKGTFGTDELVNRIEATGLRDFVKHRVVIVPQLGAPGIAAHEVKKRTTFKVEYGPVRASDLPEYLTTRVATPEMRRVRFDLRDRLAVIPVELVFAIVPLMIAAAIAFLFGGVFASL
;
A
#
# COMPACT_ATOMS: atom_id res chain seq x y z
N MET A 1 -8.14 -3.15 18.18
CA MET A 1 -9.52 -3.26 17.65
C MET A 1 -9.44 -3.80 16.23
N MET A 2 -10.35 -4.71 15.88
CA MET A 2 -10.43 -5.31 14.55
C MET A 2 -11.51 -4.57 13.75
N ASN A 3 -11.13 -4.06 12.59
CA ASN A 3 -12.03 -3.38 11.67
C ASN A 3 -12.56 -4.38 10.63
N THR A 4 -13.64 -4.05 9.93
CA THR A 4 -14.16 -4.87 8.81
C THR A 4 -13.96 -4.14 7.49
N THR A 5 -13.74 -4.90 6.41
CA THR A 5 -13.64 -4.38 5.05
C THR A 5 -14.20 -5.41 4.06
N THR A 6 -14.48 -4.98 2.84
CA THR A 6 -14.89 -5.84 1.73
C THR A 6 -13.94 -5.71 0.55
N SER A 7 -13.94 -6.69 -0.36
CA SER A 7 -13.16 -6.65 -1.60
C SER A 7 -13.72 -5.65 -2.62
N THR A 8 -14.99 -5.28 -2.49
CA THR A 8 -15.65 -4.36 -3.43
C THR A 8 -15.24 -2.91 -3.16
N LEU A 9 -14.75 -2.23 -4.18
CA LEU A 9 -14.44 -0.80 -4.09
C LEU A 9 -15.72 0.03 -4.26
N SER A 10 -15.92 0.99 -3.38
CA SER A 10 -17.00 1.97 -3.44
C SER A 10 -16.65 3.11 -4.40
N PHE A 11 -17.64 3.93 -4.75
CA PHE A 11 -17.40 5.16 -5.51
C PHE A 11 -16.43 6.11 -4.79
N ALA A 12 -16.50 6.18 -3.46
CA ALA A 12 -15.59 7.01 -2.66
C ALA A 12 -14.13 6.55 -2.79
N ASP A 13 -13.89 5.23 -2.86
CA ASP A 13 -12.55 4.67 -3.07
C ASP A 13 -12.00 5.06 -4.46
N TYR A 14 -12.82 4.93 -5.50
CA TYR A 14 -12.43 5.37 -6.85
C TYR A 14 -12.19 6.89 -6.93
N TRP A 15 -12.97 7.68 -6.20
CA TRP A 15 -12.76 9.12 -6.11
C TRP A 15 -11.45 9.45 -5.37
N ASP A 16 -11.14 8.75 -4.29
CA ASP A 16 -9.85 8.87 -3.60
C ASP A 16 -8.69 8.55 -4.55
N HIS A 17 -8.79 7.47 -5.32
CA HIS A 17 -7.78 7.10 -6.31
C HIS A 17 -7.58 8.20 -7.36
N PHE A 18 -8.67 8.81 -7.82
CA PHE A 18 -8.60 9.94 -8.73
C PHE A 18 -7.87 11.13 -8.07
N LEU A 19 -8.25 11.55 -6.87
CA LEU A 19 -7.62 12.67 -6.17
C LEU A 19 -6.12 12.47 -5.95
N VAL A 20 -5.72 11.25 -5.58
CA VAL A 20 -4.32 10.85 -5.41
C VAL A 20 -3.53 11.11 -6.70
N ARG A 21 -4.08 10.70 -7.84
CA ARG A 21 -3.42 10.82 -9.14
C ARG A 21 -3.30 12.28 -9.58
N TRP A 22 -4.13 13.19 -9.06
CA TRP A 22 -4.09 14.63 -9.31
C TRP A 22 -3.36 15.40 -8.20
N GLY A 23 -2.72 14.71 -7.26
CA GLY A 23 -1.92 15.33 -6.20
C GLY A 23 -2.72 16.13 -5.16
N VAL A 24 -4.06 15.98 -5.14
CA VAL A 24 -4.93 16.71 -4.22
C VAL A 24 -4.82 16.10 -2.83
N ASN A 25 -4.48 16.90 -1.81
CA ASN A 25 -4.40 16.45 -0.41
C ASN A 25 -3.56 15.18 -0.19
N ARG A 26 -2.39 15.12 -0.86
CA ARG A 26 -1.53 13.92 -0.93
C ARG A 26 -1.25 13.21 0.40
N MET A 27 -1.22 13.95 1.51
CA MET A 27 -0.90 13.41 2.84
C MET A 27 -2.09 12.75 3.53
N ALA A 28 -3.31 12.91 3.03
CA ALA A 28 -4.53 12.42 3.66
C ALA A 28 -5.01 11.05 3.16
N HIS A 29 -4.44 10.54 2.07
CA HIS A 29 -4.84 9.25 1.47
C HIS A 29 -4.32 8.07 2.29
N ARG A 30 -4.96 7.85 3.43
CA ARG A 30 -4.52 6.89 4.44
C ARG A 30 -5.68 6.06 4.96
N VAL A 31 -5.35 4.81 5.27
CA VAL A 31 -6.20 3.90 6.04
C VAL A 31 -5.68 3.88 7.48
N GLU A 32 -6.55 3.64 8.47
CA GLU A 32 -6.09 3.51 9.86
C GLU A 32 -5.24 2.23 10.01
N PRO A 33 -4.00 2.31 10.55
CA PRO A 33 -3.19 1.13 10.80
C PRO A 33 -3.86 0.18 11.80
N GLY A 34 -3.90 -1.12 11.49
CA GLY A 34 -4.63 -2.07 12.31
C GLY A 34 -4.88 -3.40 11.60
N LEU A 35 -5.75 -4.21 12.21
CA LEU A 35 -6.17 -5.50 11.66
C LEU A 35 -7.56 -5.36 11.07
N TYR A 36 -7.71 -5.77 9.82
CA TYR A 36 -8.98 -5.75 9.09
C TYR A 36 -9.41 -7.18 8.77
N ALA A 37 -10.65 -7.50 9.07
CA ALA A 37 -11.32 -8.70 8.57
C ALA A 37 -11.89 -8.39 7.18
N LEU A 38 -11.39 -9.08 6.15
CA LEU A 38 -11.93 -9.05 4.80
C LEU A 38 -13.04 -10.10 4.71
N ASP A 39 -14.26 -9.63 4.52
CA ASP A 39 -15.48 -10.46 4.52
C ASP A 39 -15.62 -11.25 5.83
N ASN A 40 -15.59 -12.60 5.84
CA ASN A 40 -15.84 -13.41 7.04
C ASN A 40 -14.69 -14.39 7.35
N PRO A 41 -13.50 -13.89 7.75
CA PRO A 41 -12.35 -14.74 8.01
C PRO A 41 -12.51 -15.58 9.28
N ASN A 42 -11.89 -16.76 9.26
CA ASN A 42 -11.80 -17.68 10.38
C ASN A 42 -10.33 -17.92 10.75
N SER A 43 -10.07 -18.81 11.73
CA SER A 43 -8.73 -19.07 12.25
C SER A 43 -7.71 -19.60 11.23
N ASP A 44 -8.18 -20.04 10.07
CA ASP A 44 -7.39 -20.64 8.99
C ASP A 44 -7.22 -19.70 7.80
N SER A 45 -7.93 -18.56 7.82
CA SER A 45 -7.88 -17.55 6.77
C SER A 45 -6.50 -16.89 6.69
N PRO A 46 -5.95 -16.70 5.49
CA PRO A 46 -4.61 -16.12 5.32
C PRO A 46 -4.54 -14.70 5.86
N VAL A 47 -3.35 -14.33 6.35
CA VAL A 47 -3.04 -12.97 6.79
C VAL A 47 -2.15 -12.30 5.76
N PHE A 48 -2.60 -11.19 5.18
CA PHE A 48 -1.82 -10.35 4.29
C PHE A 48 -1.36 -9.08 4.98
N VAL A 49 -0.18 -8.59 4.63
CA VAL A 49 0.36 -7.34 5.16
C VAL A 49 0.37 -6.29 4.05
N THR A 50 -0.04 -5.06 4.36
CA THR A 50 0.03 -3.94 3.42
C THR A 50 0.37 -2.62 4.11
N ALA A 51 0.70 -1.62 3.32
CA ALA A 51 0.94 -0.25 3.76
C ALA A 51 -0.39 0.48 4.01
N ASN A 52 -0.41 1.46 4.92
CA ASN A 52 -1.61 2.28 5.18
C ASN A 52 -1.88 3.37 4.13
N TYR A 53 -1.39 3.20 2.91
CA TYR A 53 -1.71 4.03 1.75
C TYR A 53 -2.95 3.45 1.04
N THR A 54 -3.97 4.28 0.78
CA THR A 54 -5.29 3.82 0.27
C THR A 54 -5.15 2.96 -0.98
N LEU A 55 -4.36 3.38 -1.98
CA LEU A 55 -4.16 2.59 -3.20
C LEU A 55 -3.49 1.23 -2.93
N SER A 56 -2.60 1.13 -1.95
CA SER A 56 -1.97 -0.16 -1.58
C SER A 56 -2.94 -1.08 -0.85
N PHE A 57 -3.77 -0.52 0.02
CA PHE A 57 -4.82 -1.25 0.71
C PHE A 57 -5.90 -1.74 -0.25
N ASP A 58 -6.38 -0.86 -1.12
CA ASP A 58 -7.46 -1.15 -2.08
C ASP A 58 -7.03 -2.13 -3.16
N ALA A 59 -5.79 -2.03 -3.66
CA ALA A 59 -5.24 -3.00 -4.59
C ALA A 59 -5.19 -4.41 -3.96
N LEU A 60 -4.85 -4.51 -2.67
CA LEU A 60 -4.81 -5.79 -1.97
C LEU A 60 -6.22 -6.36 -1.78
N ARG A 61 -7.13 -5.61 -1.14
CA ARG A 61 -8.47 -6.14 -0.82
C ARG A 61 -9.29 -6.47 -2.07
N SER A 62 -9.17 -5.68 -3.14
CA SER A 62 -9.91 -5.96 -4.38
C SER A 62 -9.40 -7.18 -5.12
N ALA A 63 -8.11 -7.50 -5.03
CA ALA A 63 -7.54 -8.71 -5.62
C ALA A 63 -7.92 -9.99 -4.87
N LEU A 64 -8.49 -9.87 -3.67
CA LEU A 64 -8.95 -10.98 -2.84
C LEU A 64 -10.47 -11.20 -2.93
N ALA A 65 -11.12 -10.72 -3.99
CA ALA A 65 -12.55 -10.92 -4.21
C ALA A 65 -12.95 -12.40 -4.07
N GLY A 66 -13.97 -12.65 -3.24
CA GLY A 66 -14.45 -14.00 -2.94
C GLY A 66 -13.53 -14.82 -2.03
N LYS A 67 -12.64 -14.18 -1.27
CA LYS A 67 -11.74 -14.84 -0.31
C LYS A 67 -11.80 -14.15 1.05
N ASP A 68 -12.11 -14.92 2.08
CA ASP A 68 -12.03 -14.45 3.46
C ASP A 68 -10.56 -14.38 3.92
N ALA A 69 -10.15 -13.23 4.42
CA ALA A 69 -8.76 -13.00 4.82
C ALA A 69 -8.64 -11.99 5.97
N TYR A 70 -7.48 -11.99 6.62
CA TYR A 70 -7.06 -10.90 7.48
C TYR A 70 -6.09 -9.99 6.74
N ILE A 71 -6.26 -8.67 6.86
CA ILE A 71 -5.35 -7.66 6.32
C ILE A 71 -4.74 -6.87 7.48
N LEU A 72 -3.44 -7.04 7.69
CA LEU A 72 -2.65 -6.29 8.67
C LEU A 72 -2.06 -5.05 7.98
N VAL A 73 -2.57 -3.89 8.34
CA VAL A 73 -2.18 -2.59 7.77
C VAL A 73 -1.11 -1.95 8.64
N LEU A 74 0.09 -1.79 8.09
CA LEU A 74 1.24 -1.16 8.77
C LEU A 74 1.19 0.37 8.65
N ASN A 75 1.65 1.08 9.68
CA ASN A 75 1.75 2.54 9.61
C ASN A 75 2.96 2.99 8.76
N THR A 76 2.71 3.25 7.48
CA THR A 76 3.73 3.76 6.54
C THR A 76 3.58 5.25 6.25
N GLN A 77 2.78 5.96 7.04
CA GLN A 77 2.49 7.39 6.85
C GLN A 77 1.89 7.70 5.46
N GLY A 78 1.07 6.80 4.92
CA GLY A 78 0.46 6.98 3.59
C GLY A 78 1.45 6.83 2.44
N ILE A 79 2.55 6.11 2.66
CA ILE A 79 3.53 5.78 1.63
C ILE A 79 3.28 4.34 1.17
N ASN A 80 3.32 4.09 -0.15
CA ASN A 80 3.17 2.75 -0.72
C ASN A 80 4.23 1.76 -0.18
N VAL A 81 3.96 0.46 -0.34
CA VAL A 81 4.82 -0.62 0.17
C VAL A 81 6.29 -0.48 -0.24
N TRP A 82 6.58 -0.26 -1.53
CA TRP A 82 7.96 -0.29 -2.03
C TRP A 82 8.78 0.89 -1.49
N CYS A 83 8.25 2.11 -1.59
CA CYS A 83 8.91 3.30 -1.07
C CYS A 83 9.04 3.27 0.46
N ALA A 84 8.01 2.77 1.15
CA ALA A 84 8.02 2.65 2.61
C ALA A 84 9.02 1.59 3.09
N ALA A 85 9.18 0.49 2.35
CA ALA A 85 10.17 -0.54 2.68
C ALA A 85 11.60 -0.02 2.54
N GLY A 86 11.89 0.69 1.46
CA GLY A 86 13.20 1.34 1.27
C GLY A 86 13.50 2.43 2.31
N LYS A 87 12.47 3.08 2.86
CA LYS A 87 12.60 4.09 3.94
C LYS A 87 12.54 3.51 5.36
N GLY A 88 12.22 2.22 5.51
CA GLY A 88 12.12 1.52 6.79
C GLY A 88 10.77 1.62 7.51
N THR A 89 9.79 2.40 7.04
CA THR A 89 8.46 2.49 7.69
C THR A 89 7.58 1.28 7.40
N PHE A 90 7.78 0.61 6.26
CA PHE A 90 7.30 -0.76 6.03
C PHE A 90 8.43 -1.72 6.42
N GLY A 91 8.68 -1.82 7.72
CA GLY A 91 9.87 -2.49 8.27
C GLY A 91 9.57 -3.57 9.30
N THR A 92 10.59 -4.34 9.67
CA THR A 92 10.52 -5.37 10.71
C THR A 92 9.88 -4.85 12.00
N ASP A 93 10.34 -3.70 12.51
CA ASP A 93 9.88 -3.17 13.79
C ASP A 93 8.39 -2.83 13.77
N GLU A 94 7.92 -2.16 12.71
CA GLU A 94 6.50 -1.84 12.59
C GLU A 94 5.66 -3.10 12.38
N LEU A 95 6.13 -4.10 11.61
CA LEU A 95 5.41 -5.36 11.46
C LEU A 95 5.27 -6.09 12.81
N VAL A 96 6.35 -6.21 13.56
CA VAL A 96 6.33 -6.85 14.90
C VAL A 96 5.39 -6.10 15.83
N ASN A 97 5.56 -4.78 15.93
CA ASN A 97 4.70 -3.91 16.74
C ASN A 97 3.22 -4.09 16.36
N ARG A 98 2.91 -4.15 15.07
CA ARG A 98 1.53 -4.27 14.61
C ARG A 98 0.93 -5.64 14.89
N ILE A 99 1.70 -6.73 14.74
CA ILE A 99 1.28 -8.09 15.14
C ILE A 99 0.90 -8.15 16.62
N GLU A 100 1.72 -7.54 17.48
CA GLU A 100 1.52 -7.51 18.93
C GLU A 100 0.34 -6.61 19.32
N ALA A 101 0.31 -5.37 18.81
CA ALA A 101 -0.71 -4.39 19.13
C ALA A 101 -2.13 -4.80 18.69
N THR A 102 -2.25 -5.62 17.62
CA THR A 102 -3.56 -6.12 17.17
C THR A 102 -3.95 -7.45 17.81
N GLY A 103 -3.06 -8.09 18.57
CA GLY A 103 -3.32 -9.43 19.11
C GLY A 103 -3.54 -10.48 18.02
N LEU A 104 -2.84 -10.37 16.87
CA LEU A 104 -3.08 -11.24 15.70
C LEU A 104 -3.04 -12.74 16.05
N ARG A 105 -2.26 -13.10 17.07
CA ARG A 105 -2.11 -14.47 17.58
C ARG A 105 -3.42 -15.11 18.02
N ASP A 106 -4.40 -14.32 18.42
CA ASP A 106 -5.68 -14.78 18.98
C ASP A 106 -6.72 -15.00 17.86
N PHE A 107 -6.47 -14.46 16.67
CA PHE A 107 -7.38 -14.54 15.51
C PHE A 107 -7.05 -15.71 14.57
N VAL A 108 -5.77 -16.06 14.43
CA VAL A 108 -5.33 -17.13 13.53
C VAL A 108 -4.59 -18.23 14.28
N LYS A 109 -4.85 -19.48 13.91
CA LYS A 109 -4.12 -20.63 14.49
C LYS A 109 -2.75 -20.82 13.82
N HIS A 110 -2.66 -20.46 12.55
CA HIS A 110 -1.38 -20.46 11.84
C HIS A 110 -0.53 -19.28 12.30
N ARG A 111 0.80 -19.44 12.20
CA ARG A 111 1.77 -18.38 12.51
C ARG A 111 2.47 -17.97 11.22
N VAL A 112 1.69 -17.53 10.24
CA VAL A 112 2.17 -17.13 8.90
C VAL A 112 1.54 -15.82 8.50
N VAL A 113 2.35 -14.87 8.03
CA VAL A 113 1.91 -13.63 7.38
C VAL A 113 2.50 -13.54 5.98
N ILE A 114 1.69 -13.10 5.02
CA ILE A 114 2.08 -12.93 3.62
C ILE A 114 2.36 -11.45 3.39
N VAL A 115 3.61 -11.11 3.08
CA VAL A 115 4.05 -9.75 2.76
C VAL A 115 4.27 -9.61 1.25
N PRO A 116 4.09 -8.42 0.65
CA PRO A 116 4.36 -8.22 -0.77
C PRO A 116 5.85 -8.39 -1.07
N GLN A 117 6.20 -8.83 -2.28
CA GLN A 117 7.59 -9.07 -2.68
C GLN A 117 8.48 -7.83 -2.48
N LEU A 118 7.94 -6.63 -2.76
CA LEU A 118 8.65 -5.36 -2.64
C LEU A 118 8.80 -4.86 -1.20
N GLY A 119 8.26 -5.57 -0.22
CA GLY A 119 8.49 -5.33 1.21
C GLY A 119 9.82 -5.92 1.72
N ALA A 120 10.45 -6.82 0.96
CA ALA A 120 11.68 -7.51 1.35
C ALA A 120 12.84 -6.59 1.79
N PRO A 121 13.07 -5.40 1.19
CA PRO A 121 14.13 -4.50 1.64
C PRO A 121 13.95 -3.98 3.08
N GLY A 122 12.71 -3.88 3.56
CA GLY A 122 12.41 -3.37 4.91
C GLY A 122 12.19 -4.45 5.96
N ILE A 123 11.81 -5.66 5.54
CA ILE A 123 11.42 -6.75 6.45
C ILE A 123 12.48 -7.85 6.49
N ALA A 124 13.06 -8.04 7.66
CA ALA A 124 13.91 -9.18 7.98
C ALA A 124 13.05 -10.33 8.53
N ALA A 125 12.66 -11.27 7.65
CA ALA A 125 11.79 -12.40 7.98
C ALA A 125 12.25 -13.22 9.19
N HIS A 126 13.56 -13.39 9.37
CA HIS A 126 14.13 -14.14 10.49
C HIS A 126 13.94 -13.42 11.83
N GLU A 127 14.09 -12.08 11.87
CA GLU A 127 13.85 -11.28 13.07
C GLU A 127 12.36 -11.25 13.43
N VAL A 128 11.47 -11.14 12.43
CA VAL A 128 10.02 -11.25 12.66
C VAL A 128 9.70 -12.60 13.29
N LYS A 129 10.22 -13.70 12.75
CA LYS A 129 10.00 -15.05 13.30
C LYS A 129 10.54 -15.17 14.73
N LYS A 130 11.74 -14.65 14.99
CA LYS A 130 12.36 -14.68 16.33
C LYS A 130 11.54 -13.93 17.38
N ARG A 131 11.00 -12.75 17.02
CA ARG A 131 10.27 -11.88 17.95
C ARG A 131 8.80 -12.26 18.11
N THR A 132 8.16 -12.71 17.03
CA THR A 132 6.70 -12.89 17.00
C THR A 132 6.24 -14.34 16.87
N THR A 133 7.14 -15.26 16.55
CA THR A 133 6.87 -16.65 16.08
C THR A 133 6.17 -16.75 14.72
N PHE A 134 5.77 -15.63 14.10
CA PHE A 134 5.21 -15.64 12.74
C PHE A 134 6.31 -15.81 11.68
N LYS A 135 6.10 -16.78 10.80
CA LYS A 135 6.85 -16.91 9.55
C LYS A 135 6.34 -15.86 8.55
N VAL A 136 7.27 -15.15 7.93
CA VAL A 136 6.98 -14.26 6.81
C VAL A 136 7.11 -15.04 5.51
N GLU A 137 6.07 -14.97 4.68
CA GLU A 137 6.08 -15.47 3.31
C GLU A 137 6.02 -14.30 2.34
N TYR A 138 6.91 -14.28 1.36
CA TYR A 138 6.90 -13.26 0.31
C TYR A 138 5.96 -13.68 -0.81
N GLY A 139 4.85 -12.95 -0.92
CA GLY A 139 3.88 -13.06 -2.00
C GLY A 139 4.36 -12.36 -3.28
N PRO A 140 3.47 -12.20 -4.28
CA PRO A 140 3.79 -11.56 -5.56
C PRO A 140 4.07 -10.06 -5.43
N VAL A 141 4.61 -9.47 -6.51
CA VAL A 141 4.75 -8.01 -6.68
C VAL A 141 3.39 -7.37 -6.92
N ARG A 142 2.56 -7.95 -7.80
CA ARG A 142 1.23 -7.42 -8.12
C ARG A 142 0.16 -8.15 -7.34
N ALA A 143 -0.78 -7.40 -6.79
CA ALA A 143 -1.92 -7.98 -6.07
C ALA A 143 -2.78 -8.88 -6.99
N SER A 144 -2.87 -8.56 -8.28
CA SER A 144 -3.60 -9.36 -9.29
C SER A 144 -3.15 -10.82 -9.38
N ASP A 145 -1.94 -11.12 -8.94
CA ASP A 145 -1.37 -12.47 -9.01
C ASP A 145 -1.69 -13.31 -7.76
N LEU A 146 -2.32 -12.69 -6.74
CA LEU A 146 -2.68 -13.35 -5.48
C LEU A 146 -3.60 -14.57 -5.65
N PRO A 147 -4.63 -14.57 -6.51
CA PRO A 147 -5.48 -15.74 -6.68
C PRO A 147 -4.70 -17.00 -7.10
N GLU A 148 -3.77 -16.85 -8.06
CA GLU A 148 -2.90 -17.95 -8.51
C GLU A 148 -1.90 -18.33 -7.41
N TYR A 149 -1.22 -17.34 -6.82
CA TYR A 149 -0.28 -17.56 -5.72
C TYR A 149 -0.90 -18.32 -4.54
N LEU A 150 -2.16 -18.05 -4.20
CA LEU A 150 -2.83 -18.75 -3.09
C LEU A 150 -3.11 -20.22 -3.38
N THR A 151 -3.25 -20.57 -4.66
CA THR A 151 -3.45 -21.96 -5.09
C THR A 151 -2.13 -22.73 -5.05
N THR A 152 -1.04 -22.13 -5.53
CA THR A 152 0.26 -22.81 -5.66
C THR A 152 1.14 -22.66 -4.43
N ARG A 153 0.91 -21.62 -3.62
CA ARG A 153 1.80 -21.13 -2.55
C ARG A 153 3.24 -20.84 -2.99
N VAL A 154 3.45 -20.69 -4.30
CA VAL A 154 4.77 -20.44 -4.90
C VAL A 154 4.64 -19.22 -5.80
N ALA A 155 5.31 -18.13 -5.43
CA ALA A 155 5.48 -17.01 -6.35
C ALA A 155 6.39 -17.47 -7.51
N THR A 156 5.95 -17.28 -8.75
CA THR A 156 6.75 -17.59 -9.94
C THR A 156 7.79 -16.49 -10.20
N PRO A 157 8.82 -16.72 -11.04
CA PRO A 157 9.74 -15.65 -11.44
C PRO A 157 9.02 -14.43 -12.04
N GLU A 158 7.93 -14.65 -12.77
CA GLU A 158 7.11 -13.60 -13.38
C GLU A 158 6.41 -12.75 -12.33
N MET A 159 5.84 -13.38 -11.29
CA MET A 159 5.21 -12.70 -10.16
C MET A 159 6.20 -11.87 -9.33
N ARG A 160 7.51 -12.17 -9.42
CA ARG A 160 8.56 -11.43 -8.71
C ARG A 160 9.13 -10.25 -9.50
N ARG A 161 8.72 -10.06 -10.76
CA ARG A 161 9.25 -9.00 -11.63
C ARG A 161 8.35 -7.77 -11.65
N VAL A 162 8.96 -6.61 -11.44
CA VAL A 162 8.34 -5.31 -11.77
C VAL A 162 8.44 -5.12 -13.28
N ARG A 163 7.30 -4.97 -13.96
CA ARG A 163 7.26 -4.78 -15.43
C ARG A 163 7.43 -3.32 -15.86
N PHE A 164 6.93 -2.39 -15.04
CA PHE A 164 6.98 -0.93 -15.26
C PHE A 164 6.72 -0.52 -16.71
N ASP A 165 5.60 -1.04 -17.23
CA ASP A 165 5.19 -0.85 -18.61
C ASP A 165 4.65 0.57 -18.86
N LEU A 166 4.23 0.85 -20.10
CA LEU A 166 3.68 2.16 -20.44
C LEU A 166 2.46 2.53 -19.59
N ARG A 167 1.62 1.56 -19.20
CA ARG A 167 0.43 1.84 -18.38
C ARG A 167 0.83 2.24 -16.97
N ASP A 168 1.79 1.54 -16.36
CA ASP A 168 2.31 1.88 -15.04
C ASP A 168 2.90 3.31 -15.04
N ARG A 169 3.59 3.71 -16.12
CA ARG A 169 4.15 5.05 -16.30
C ARG A 169 3.08 6.11 -16.49
N LEU A 170 2.12 5.88 -17.40
CA LEU A 170 1.01 6.79 -17.68
C LEU A 170 0.21 7.09 -16.42
N ALA A 171 0.07 6.13 -15.50
CA ALA A 171 -0.63 6.34 -14.25
C ALA A 171 0.06 7.35 -13.32
N VAL A 172 1.36 7.63 -13.47
CA VAL A 172 2.10 8.60 -12.63
C VAL A 172 2.14 10.00 -13.27
N ILE A 173 1.95 10.10 -14.58
CA ILE A 173 2.02 11.39 -15.32
C ILE A 173 1.12 12.48 -14.74
N PRO A 174 -0.16 12.25 -14.37
CA PRO A 174 -1.02 13.35 -13.94
C PRO A 174 -0.48 14.09 -12.71
N VAL A 175 0.06 13.36 -11.72
CA VAL A 175 0.63 13.99 -10.51
C VAL A 175 1.93 14.72 -10.82
N GLU A 176 2.75 14.19 -11.74
CA GLU A 176 3.97 14.86 -12.21
C GLU A 176 3.65 16.17 -12.94
N LEU A 177 2.62 16.17 -13.80
CA LEU A 177 2.15 17.37 -14.49
C LEU A 177 1.64 18.42 -13.53
N VAL A 178 0.85 18.04 -12.52
CA VAL A 178 0.38 18.98 -11.49
C VAL A 178 1.55 19.62 -10.76
N PHE A 179 2.56 18.84 -10.37
CA PHE A 179 3.75 19.38 -9.70
C PHE A 179 4.67 20.20 -10.60
N ALA A 180 4.62 20.01 -11.92
CA ALA A 180 5.37 20.85 -12.85
C ALA A 180 4.61 22.15 -13.19
N ILE A 181 3.33 22.05 -13.53
CA ILE A 181 2.53 23.14 -14.06
C ILE A 181 2.14 24.14 -12.98
N VAL A 182 1.76 23.71 -11.78
CA VAL A 182 1.30 24.65 -10.74
C VAL A 182 2.40 25.63 -10.32
N PRO A 183 3.63 25.20 -9.99
CA PRO A 183 4.72 26.13 -9.69
C PRO A 183 5.07 27.04 -10.88
N LEU A 184 5.02 26.50 -12.11
CA LEU A 184 5.26 27.30 -13.32
C LEU A 184 4.22 28.39 -13.50
N MET A 185 2.94 28.09 -13.29
CA MET A 185 1.84 29.06 -13.36
C MET A 185 1.97 30.13 -12.27
N ILE A 186 2.36 29.75 -11.06
CA ILE A 186 2.63 30.71 -9.97
C ILE A 186 3.82 31.61 -10.35
N ALA A 187 4.91 31.04 -10.85
CA ALA A 187 6.08 31.80 -11.28
C ALA A 187 5.74 32.76 -12.44
N ALA A 188 4.95 32.30 -13.41
CA ALA A 188 4.48 33.11 -14.53
C ALA A 188 3.57 34.25 -14.05
N ALA A 189 2.67 34.00 -13.11
CA ALA A 189 1.81 35.02 -12.52
C ALA A 189 2.62 36.09 -11.76
N ILE A 190 3.61 35.67 -10.96
CA ILE A 190 4.55 36.58 -10.29
C ILE A 190 5.32 37.41 -11.33
N ALA A 191 5.89 36.77 -12.34
CA ALA A 191 6.62 37.45 -13.41
C ALA A 191 5.75 38.45 -14.18
N PHE A 192 4.48 38.12 -14.44
CA PHE A 192 3.53 39.03 -15.08
C PHE A 192 3.24 40.27 -14.22
N LEU A 193 2.95 40.06 -12.92
CA LEU A 193 2.63 41.15 -11.99
C LEU A 193 3.83 42.09 -11.76
N PHE A 194 5.03 41.56 -11.57
CA PHE A 194 6.22 42.38 -11.33
C PHE A 194 6.90 42.87 -12.61
N GLY A 195 6.83 42.12 -13.71
CA GLY A 195 7.34 42.54 -15.01
C GLY A 195 6.61 43.74 -15.59
N GLY A 196 5.29 43.85 -15.36
CA GLY A 196 4.52 45.05 -15.71
C GLY A 196 4.93 46.31 -14.94
N VAL A 197 5.39 46.15 -13.69
CA VAL A 197 5.89 47.27 -12.86
C VAL A 197 7.23 47.79 -13.38
N PHE A 198 8.14 46.91 -13.81
CA PHE A 198 9.41 47.32 -14.43
C PHE A 198 9.25 47.89 -15.84
N ALA A 199 8.21 47.51 -16.59
CA ALA A 199 7.91 48.06 -17.91
C ALA A 199 7.16 49.40 -17.87
N SER A 200 6.70 49.84 -16.69
CA SER A 200 5.95 51.10 -16.48
C SER A 200 6.71 52.17 -15.69
N LEU A 201 7.95 51.89 -15.28
CA LEU A 201 8.95 52.83 -14.73
C LEU A 201 9.93 53.25 -15.81
#